data_AF-A0A846F2Y3-F1
#
_entry.id   AF-A0A846F2Y3-F1
#
_cell.length_a   1.000
_cell.length_b   1.000
_cell.length_c   1.000
_cell.angle_alpha   90.00
_cell.angle_beta   90.00
_cell.angle_gamma   90.00
#
_symmetry.space_group_name_H-M   'P 1'
#
loop_
_entity.id
_entity.type
_entity.pdbx_description
1 polymer ?
#
loop_
_entity_poly.entity_id
_entity_poly.type
_entity_poly.pdbx_seq_one_letter_code
_entity_poly.pdbx_strand_id
1 'polypeptide(L)'
;MAALPYASPDLLQKYSQVFPNGVTDTKHRDTLIARRESMLERLDSFALFSGLEVEPGMENLFLMNPIRIYQEPSVLYLTGLNQVGIRLLLNPHGKVKEMLFVPPKDPKKEFWEGTQFGYEKKNGTDPSKELLTQLTGISAILPDAHFPEVLGKLVRKSKKGFCYCFYHEYPTGKKPVRSKEDHNWKFTKLVRQPAHQLGKLPVVI
;
A
#
# COMPACT_ATOMS: atom_id res chain seq x y z
N MET A 1 22.81 9.59 -10.84
CA MET A 1 22.27 8.43 -10.11
C MET A 1 22.41 7.22 -11.01
N ALA A 2 23.12 6.18 -10.60
CA ALA A 2 23.15 4.93 -11.36
C ALA A 2 21.72 4.34 -11.39
N ALA A 3 21.24 3.93 -12.56
CA ALA A 3 19.97 3.23 -12.68
C ALA A 3 20.07 1.93 -11.87
N LEU A 4 19.20 1.77 -10.87
CA LEU A 4 19.11 0.50 -10.14
C LEU A 4 18.72 -0.60 -11.15
N PRO A 5 19.42 -1.75 -11.16
CA PRO A 5 19.14 -2.82 -12.12
C PRO A 5 17.70 -3.31 -11.98
N TYR A 6 17.08 -3.66 -13.12
CA TYR A 6 15.76 -4.28 -13.15
C TYR A 6 15.79 -5.66 -12.48
N ALA A 7 14.65 -6.09 -11.93
CA ALA A 7 14.51 -7.40 -11.29
C ALA A 7 14.78 -8.55 -12.28
N SER A 8 15.47 -9.60 -11.83
CA SER A 8 15.79 -10.75 -12.68
C SER A 8 14.54 -11.60 -12.98
N PRO A 9 14.50 -12.30 -14.15
CA PRO A 9 13.38 -13.17 -14.50
C PRO A 9 13.05 -14.26 -13.47
N ASP A 10 14.08 -14.91 -12.90
CA ASP A 10 13.91 -15.96 -11.87
C ASP A 10 13.20 -15.41 -10.62
N LEU A 11 13.50 -14.17 -10.28
CA LEU A 11 12.92 -13.51 -9.13
C LEU A 11 11.47 -13.13 -9.39
N LEU A 12 11.16 -12.64 -10.59
CA LEU A 12 9.78 -12.37 -11.01
C LEU A 12 8.94 -13.65 -11.01
N GLN A 13 9.51 -14.77 -11.46
CA GLN A 13 8.86 -16.07 -11.38
C GLN A 13 8.57 -16.47 -9.92
N LYS A 14 9.55 -16.30 -9.02
CA LYS A 14 9.40 -16.61 -7.59
C LYS A 14 8.25 -15.83 -6.92
N TYR A 15 8.09 -14.56 -7.28
CA TYR A 15 7.08 -13.66 -6.67
C TYR A 15 5.82 -13.47 -7.52
N SER A 16 5.60 -14.31 -8.53
CA SER A 16 4.53 -14.15 -9.52
C SER A 16 3.10 -14.10 -8.98
N GLN A 17 2.87 -14.59 -7.75
CA GLN A 17 1.58 -14.50 -7.06
C GLN A 17 1.34 -13.11 -6.44
N VAL A 18 2.41 -12.50 -5.94
CA VAL A 18 2.38 -11.18 -5.28
C VAL A 18 2.65 -10.05 -6.27
N PHE A 19 3.35 -10.36 -7.35
CA PHE A 19 3.64 -9.44 -8.45
C PHE A 19 3.16 -10.07 -9.76
N PRO A 20 1.91 -9.80 -10.18
CA PRO A 20 1.26 -10.56 -11.25
C PRO A 20 2.05 -10.55 -12.56
N ASN A 21 2.28 -11.72 -13.15
CA ASN A 21 2.96 -11.83 -14.44
C ASN A 21 2.14 -11.16 -15.57
N GLY A 22 2.77 -10.26 -16.32
CA GLY A 22 2.13 -9.29 -17.24
C GLY A 22 2.45 -7.83 -16.89
N VAL A 23 2.95 -7.63 -15.67
CA VAL A 23 3.42 -6.38 -15.07
C VAL A 23 4.96 -6.26 -15.23
N THR A 24 5.59 -7.18 -15.95
CA THR A 24 7.05 -7.42 -15.94
C THR A 24 7.77 -6.88 -17.18
N ASP A 25 7.23 -5.83 -17.80
CA ASP A 25 8.03 -5.04 -18.75
C ASP A 25 9.04 -4.20 -17.96
N THR A 26 10.25 -4.03 -18.50
CA THR A 26 11.27 -3.09 -18.01
C THR A 26 10.69 -1.71 -17.70
N LYS A 27 9.67 -1.26 -18.45
CA LYS A 27 8.99 0.03 -18.25
C LYS A 27 7.97 0.04 -17.11
N HIS A 28 7.64 -1.11 -16.51
CA HIS A 28 6.57 -1.16 -15.53
C HIS A 28 6.90 -0.38 -14.26
N ARG A 29 8.13 -0.53 -13.75
CA ARG A 29 8.63 0.27 -12.63
C ARG A 29 8.51 1.76 -12.93
N ASP A 30 8.95 2.18 -14.10
CA ASP A 30 8.90 3.59 -14.52
C ASP A 30 7.46 4.08 -14.65
N THR A 31 6.54 3.22 -15.08
CA THR A 31 5.10 3.49 -15.12
C THR A 31 4.53 3.70 -13.71
N LEU A 32 4.89 2.84 -12.75
CA LEU A 32 4.46 3.00 -11.35
C LEU A 32 4.97 4.30 -10.73
N ILE A 33 6.24 4.65 -11.01
CA ILE A 33 6.84 5.91 -10.57
C ILE A 33 6.06 7.08 -11.17
N ALA A 34 5.87 7.11 -12.49
CA ALA A 34 5.15 8.18 -13.19
C ALA A 34 3.71 8.37 -12.67
N ARG A 35 3.01 7.27 -12.32
CA ARG A 35 1.68 7.33 -11.72
C ARG A 35 1.69 8.02 -10.36
N ARG A 36 2.66 7.68 -9.49
CA ARG A 36 2.79 8.28 -8.16
C ARG A 36 3.24 9.73 -8.24
N GLU A 37 4.16 10.06 -9.14
CA GLU A 37 4.58 11.44 -9.41
C GLU A 37 3.39 12.30 -9.88
N SER A 38 2.62 11.83 -10.86
CA SER A 38 1.42 12.52 -11.34
C SER A 38 0.39 12.73 -10.23
N MET A 39 0.28 11.79 -9.28
CA MET A 39 -0.60 11.94 -8.13
C MET A 39 -0.05 12.96 -7.13
N LEU A 40 1.24 12.91 -6.81
CA LEU A 40 1.91 13.85 -5.91
C LEU A 40 1.80 15.31 -6.39
N GLU A 41 1.84 15.55 -7.70
CA GLU A 41 1.67 16.89 -8.28
C GLU A 41 0.27 17.47 -8.05
N ARG A 42 -0.76 16.62 -7.94
CA ARG A 42 -2.16 17.03 -7.76
C ARG A 42 -2.59 17.11 -6.31
N LEU A 43 -1.84 16.48 -5.41
CA LEU A 43 -2.15 16.43 -3.99
C LEU A 43 -1.74 17.71 -3.29
N ASP A 44 -2.67 18.35 -2.57
CA ASP A 44 -2.38 19.51 -1.73
C ASP A 44 -2.17 19.15 -0.24
N SER A 45 -2.54 17.92 0.15
CA SER A 45 -2.28 17.27 1.44
C SER A 45 -1.70 15.87 1.23
N PHE A 46 -1.41 15.12 2.29
CA PHE A 46 -0.95 13.74 2.17
C PHE A 46 -2.12 12.78 1.91
N ALA A 47 -1.86 11.70 1.16
CA ALA A 47 -2.80 10.66 0.81
C ALA A 47 -2.38 9.30 1.37
N LEU A 48 -3.37 8.51 1.75
CA LEU A 48 -3.22 7.19 2.34
C LEU A 48 -4.03 6.17 1.54
N PHE A 49 -3.39 5.06 1.18
CA PHE A 49 -4.01 3.94 0.50
C PHE A 49 -3.76 2.68 1.33
N SER A 50 -4.81 1.92 1.58
CA SER A 50 -4.73 0.64 2.28
C SER A 50 -5.04 -0.48 1.30
N GLY A 51 -4.19 -1.49 1.26
CA GLY A 51 -4.51 -2.76 0.65
C GLY A 51 -5.52 -3.52 1.51
N LEU A 52 -5.94 -4.67 1.00
CA LEU A 52 -6.78 -5.59 1.76
C LEU A 52 -6.05 -6.07 3.02
N GLU A 53 -6.76 -6.18 4.13
CA GLU A 53 -6.21 -6.73 5.38
C GLU A 53 -6.20 -8.26 5.39
N VAL A 54 -7.18 -8.86 4.70
CA VAL A 54 -7.41 -10.30 4.64
C VAL A 54 -7.71 -10.68 3.20
N GLU A 55 -7.26 -11.85 2.77
CA GLU A 55 -7.54 -12.34 1.42
C GLU A 55 -9.05 -12.63 1.27
N PRO A 56 -9.67 -12.23 0.16
CA PRO A 56 -11.06 -12.57 -0.11
C PRO A 56 -11.24 -14.09 -0.15
N GLY A 57 -12.24 -14.59 0.58
CA GLY A 57 -12.50 -16.02 0.62
C GLY A 57 -11.80 -16.80 1.72
N MET A 58 -11.07 -16.16 2.64
CA MET A 58 -10.53 -16.84 3.83
C MET A 58 -11.61 -17.49 4.70
N GLU A 59 -12.85 -17.01 4.62
CA GLU A 59 -14.01 -17.62 5.29
C GLU A 59 -14.42 -18.95 4.63
N ASN A 60 -14.11 -19.13 3.34
CA ASN A 60 -14.44 -20.32 2.55
C ASN A 60 -13.30 -20.65 1.58
N LEU A 61 -12.22 -21.23 2.12
CA LEU A 61 -10.94 -21.48 1.42
C LEU A 61 -11.10 -22.17 0.05
N PHE A 62 -12.12 -23.03 -0.10
CA PHE A 62 -12.35 -23.81 -1.30
C PHE A 62 -13.06 -23.06 -2.44
N LEU A 63 -13.73 -21.94 -2.15
CA LEU A 63 -14.53 -21.21 -3.16
C LEU A 63 -13.70 -20.23 -3.99
N MET A 64 -12.58 -19.74 -3.46
CA MET A 64 -11.83 -18.61 -4.05
C MET A 64 -10.41 -18.98 -4.48
N ASN A 65 -10.05 -20.27 -4.43
CA ASN A 65 -8.75 -20.81 -4.85
C ASN A 65 -8.25 -20.34 -6.24
N PRO A 66 -9.09 -20.06 -7.26
CA PRO A 66 -8.58 -19.59 -8.55
C PRO A 66 -8.34 -18.06 -8.66
N ILE A 67 -8.63 -17.24 -7.63
CA ILE A 67 -8.44 -15.79 -7.75
C ILE A 67 -6.96 -15.42 -7.67
N ARG A 68 -6.41 -14.92 -8.77
CA ARG A 68 -4.99 -14.50 -8.87
C ARG A 68 -4.74 -13.06 -8.47
N ILE A 69 -5.73 -12.17 -8.59
CA ILE A 69 -5.62 -10.76 -8.22
C ILE A 69 -6.83 -10.42 -7.37
N TYR A 70 -6.56 -9.97 -6.14
CA TYR A 70 -7.61 -9.67 -5.18
C TYR A 70 -7.43 -8.29 -4.53
N GLN A 71 -6.36 -7.57 -4.87
CA GLN A 71 -5.99 -6.32 -4.21
C GLN A 71 -6.97 -5.16 -4.47
N GLU A 72 -6.98 -4.19 -3.55
CA GLU A 72 -7.57 -2.87 -3.78
C GLU A 72 -6.97 -2.21 -5.05
N PRO A 73 -7.80 -1.80 -6.04
CA PRO A 73 -7.32 -1.33 -7.33
C PRO A 73 -6.35 -0.13 -7.28
N SER A 74 -6.54 0.83 -6.37
CA SER A 74 -5.66 1.99 -6.25
C SER A 74 -4.26 1.61 -5.75
N VAL A 75 -4.17 0.69 -4.77
CA VAL A 75 -2.90 0.14 -4.29
C VAL A 75 -2.22 -0.65 -5.38
N LEU A 76 -2.94 -1.53 -6.07
CA LEU A 76 -2.38 -2.31 -7.18
C LEU A 76 -1.90 -1.38 -8.31
N TYR A 77 -2.65 -0.33 -8.63
CA TYR A 77 -2.30 0.62 -9.68
C TYR A 77 -1.05 1.44 -9.35
N LEU A 78 -0.88 1.85 -8.08
CA LEU A 78 0.24 2.71 -7.64
C LEU A 78 1.50 1.92 -7.24
N THR A 79 1.35 0.66 -6.83
CA THR A 79 2.48 -0.16 -6.31
C THR A 79 2.77 -1.41 -7.13
N GLY A 80 1.80 -1.94 -7.88
CA GLY A 80 1.91 -3.23 -8.56
C GLY A 80 1.84 -4.45 -7.61
N LEU A 81 1.64 -4.24 -6.31
CA LEU A 81 1.69 -5.31 -5.31
C LEU A 81 0.31 -5.90 -5.02
N ASN A 82 0.18 -7.21 -5.24
CA ASN A 82 -0.99 -8.02 -4.96
C ASN A 82 -0.77 -8.88 -3.70
N GLN A 83 -0.71 -8.24 -2.54
CA GLN A 83 -0.58 -8.90 -1.24
C GLN A 83 -1.30 -8.11 -0.14
N VAL A 84 -1.85 -8.83 0.84
CA VAL A 84 -2.54 -8.23 1.98
C VAL A 84 -1.61 -7.45 2.93
N GLY A 85 -2.19 -6.49 3.66
CA GLY A 85 -1.51 -5.74 4.72
C GLY A 85 -0.55 -4.67 4.23
N ILE A 86 -0.56 -4.35 2.94
CA ILE A 86 0.27 -3.28 2.36
C ILE A 86 -0.44 -1.94 2.55
N ARG A 87 0.32 -0.91 2.93
CA ARG A 87 -0.19 0.49 2.95
C ARG A 87 0.77 1.40 2.20
N LEU A 88 0.24 2.32 1.44
CA LEU A 88 1.00 3.34 0.71
C LEU A 88 0.66 4.72 1.27
N LEU A 89 1.68 5.53 1.50
CA LEU A 89 1.56 6.92 1.90
C LEU A 89 2.26 7.80 0.89
N LEU A 90 1.53 8.79 0.37
CA LEU A 90 2.05 9.83 -0.51
C LEU A 90 1.98 11.19 0.19
N ASN A 91 3.10 11.89 0.28
CA ASN A 91 3.20 13.19 0.94
C ASN A 91 3.93 14.22 0.06
N PRO A 92 3.18 15.11 -0.62
CA PRO A 92 3.77 16.11 -1.51
C PRO A 92 4.61 17.16 -0.78
N HIS A 93 4.47 17.31 0.54
CA HIS A 93 5.20 18.31 1.34
C HIS A 93 6.34 17.70 2.18
N GLY A 94 6.46 16.37 2.18
CA GLY A 94 7.48 15.64 2.92
C GLY A 94 8.86 15.72 2.26
N LYS A 95 9.91 15.51 3.05
CA LYS A 95 11.26 15.16 2.53
C LYS A 95 11.23 13.79 1.83
N VAL A 96 10.49 12.86 2.42
CA VAL A 96 10.17 11.56 1.83
C VAL A 96 8.77 11.68 1.25
N LYS A 97 8.68 11.56 -0.08
CA LYS A 97 7.41 11.72 -0.81
C LYS A 97 6.53 10.48 -0.79
N GLU A 98 7.15 9.31 -0.73
CA GLU A 98 6.47 8.02 -0.87
C GLU A 98 6.96 7.11 0.25
N MET A 99 6.05 6.46 0.97
CA MET A 99 6.40 5.43 1.95
C MET A 99 5.51 4.20 1.75
N LEU A 100 6.14 3.03 1.68
CA LEU A 100 5.45 1.75 1.61
C LEU A 100 5.59 1.05 2.96
N PHE A 101 4.47 0.62 3.51
CA PHE A 101 4.40 -0.18 4.72
C PHE A 101 4.07 -1.61 4.34
N VAL A 102 4.88 -2.54 4.83
CA VAL A 102 4.74 -3.97 4.54
C VAL A 102 4.64 -4.78 5.83
N PRO A 103 3.86 -5.88 5.84
CA PRO A 103 3.77 -6.75 6.99
C PRO A 103 5.13 -7.44 7.28
N PRO A 104 5.35 -7.94 8.50
CA PRO A 104 6.49 -8.81 8.77
C PRO A 104 6.37 -10.11 7.99
N LYS A 105 7.50 -10.75 7.67
CA LYS A 105 7.48 -12.13 7.14
C LYS A 105 6.93 -13.10 8.18
N ASP A 106 6.08 -14.02 7.73
CA ASP A 106 5.59 -15.14 8.53
C ASP A 106 5.93 -16.46 7.82
N PRO A 107 6.98 -17.18 8.28
CA PRO A 107 7.41 -18.43 7.65
C PRO A 107 6.34 -19.52 7.62
N LYS A 108 5.44 -19.55 8.62
CA LYS A 108 4.36 -20.55 8.66
C LYS A 108 3.34 -20.25 7.58
N LYS A 109 2.99 -18.97 7.42
CA LYS A 109 2.07 -18.51 6.37
C LYS A 109 2.67 -18.70 4.98
N GLU A 110 3.94 -18.32 4.79
CA GLU A 110 4.64 -18.45 3.50
C GLU A 110 4.80 -19.89 3.03
N PHE A 111 4.89 -20.85 3.96
CA PHE A 111 4.94 -22.27 3.63
C PHE A 111 3.67 -22.77 2.93
N TRP A 112 2.50 -22.25 3.33
CA TRP A 112 1.20 -22.66 2.79
C TRP A 112 0.72 -21.77 1.64
N GLU A 113 0.90 -20.46 1.77
CA GLU A 113 0.34 -19.46 0.86
C GLU A 113 1.34 -18.97 -0.18
N GLY A 114 2.61 -19.36 -0.09
CA GLY A 114 3.67 -18.92 -0.99
C GLY A 114 4.45 -17.72 -0.47
N THR A 115 5.51 -17.33 -1.20
CA THR A 115 6.44 -16.31 -0.73
C THR A 115 5.81 -14.91 -0.77
N GLN A 116 5.82 -14.21 0.36
CA GLN A 116 5.36 -12.83 0.47
C GLN A 116 6.54 -11.86 0.60
N PHE A 117 6.30 -10.60 0.22
CA PHE A 117 7.20 -9.52 0.60
C PHE A 117 6.93 -9.19 2.07
N GLY A 118 7.98 -9.14 2.87
CA GLY A 118 7.81 -8.75 4.26
C GLY A 118 9.08 -8.19 4.84
N TYR A 119 8.92 -7.34 5.84
CA TYR A 119 10.06 -6.78 6.55
C TYR A 119 10.76 -7.88 7.34
N GLU A 120 12.03 -8.13 7.05
CA GLU A 120 12.88 -9.05 7.81
C GLU A 120 14.23 -8.39 8.10
N LYS A 121 14.51 -8.11 9.37
CA LYS A 121 15.84 -7.65 9.78
C LYS A 121 16.77 -8.84 9.90
N LYS A 122 17.56 -9.13 8.86
CA LYS A 122 18.68 -10.08 8.90
C LYS A 122 20.00 -9.33 8.77
N ASN A 123 20.84 -9.38 9.80
CA ASN A 123 22.20 -8.80 9.77
C ASN A 123 22.26 -7.32 9.33
N GLY A 124 21.24 -6.52 9.67
CA GLY A 124 21.19 -5.08 9.37
C GLY A 124 20.70 -4.70 7.97
N THR A 125 20.53 -5.68 7.07
CA THR A 125 19.92 -5.49 5.74
C THR A 125 18.57 -6.21 5.66
N ASP A 126 17.65 -5.63 4.89
CA ASP A 126 16.36 -6.25 4.58
C ASP A 126 16.34 -6.60 3.10
N PRO A 127 16.60 -7.86 2.72
CA PRO A 127 16.65 -8.27 1.32
C PRO A 127 15.30 -8.08 0.61
N SER A 128 14.19 -8.06 1.36
CA SER A 128 12.86 -7.75 0.79
C SER A 128 12.72 -6.27 0.46
N LYS A 129 13.39 -5.39 1.23
CA LYS A 129 13.41 -3.94 0.95
C LYS A 129 14.14 -3.63 -0.35
N GLU A 130 15.34 -4.16 -0.55
CA GLU A 130 16.11 -3.92 -1.78
C GLU A 130 15.32 -4.34 -3.01
N LEU A 131 14.70 -5.51 -2.91
CA LEU A 131 13.88 -6.06 -3.97
C LEU A 131 12.62 -5.24 -4.24
N LEU A 132 11.87 -4.87 -3.20
CA LEU A 132 10.70 -4.02 -3.35
C LEU A 132 11.07 -2.66 -3.94
N THR A 133 12.23 -2.09 -3.60
CA THR A 133 12.73 -0.87 -4.22
C THR A 133 13.03 -1.07 -5.70
N GLN A 134 13.62 -2.21 -6.10
CA GLN A 134 13.85 -2.54 -7.51
C GLN A 134 12.54 -2.70 -8.29
N LEU A 135 11.52 -3.32 -7.70
CA LEU A 135 10.23 -3.57 -8.37
C LEU A 135 9.34 -2.32 -8.44
N THR A 136 9.19 -1.62 -7.30
CA THR A 136 8.21 -0.54 -7.17
C THR A 136 8.81 0.85 -7.40
N GLY A 137 10.13 1.00 -7.25
CA GLY A 137 10.82 2.29 -7.21
C GLY A 137 10.76 3.02 -5.86
N ILE A 138 10.04 2.49 -4.88
CA ILE A 138 9.88 3.14 -3.56
C ILE A 138 11.09 2.82 -2.69
N SER A 139 11.77 3.86 -2.19
CA SER A 139 12.97 3.74 -1.35
C SER A 139 12.68 3.67 0.14
N ALA A 140 11.61 4.34 0.60
CA ALA A 140 11.20 4.34 2.00
C ALA A 140 10.20 3.22 2.28
N ILE A 141 10.73 2.05 2.60
CA ILE A 141 9.95 0.87 2.98
C ILE A 141 10.11 0.63 4.46
N LEU A 142 8.98 0.49 5.17
CA LEU A 142 8.90 0.38 6.62
C LEU A 142 8.04 -0.82 7.04
N PRO A 143 8.25 -1.37 8.25
CA PRO A 143 7.32 -2.33 8.83
C PRO A 143 5.95 -1.67 9.06
N ASP A 144 4.88 -2.41 8.85
CA ASP A 144 3.51 -1.94 9.07
C ASP A 144 3.26 -1.44 10.50
N ALA A 145 3.94 -2.03 11.50
CA ALA A 145 3.89 -1.60 12.88
C ALA A 145 4.29 -0.12 13.11
N HIS A 146 5.06 0.48 12.19
CA HIS A 146 5.48 1.89 12.28
C HIS A 146 4.42 2.85 11.73
N PHE A 147 3.38 2.35 11.05
CA PHE A 147 2.37 3.18 10.41
C PHE A 147 1.66 4.14 11.38
N PRO A 148 1.17 3.71 12.57
CA PRO A 148 0.48 4.61 13.49
C PRO A 148 1.36 5.77 13.98
N GLU A 149 2.65 5.49 14.22
CA GLU A 149 3.61 6.51 14.66
C GLU A 149 3.88 7.54 13.55
N VAL A 150 4.12 7.07 12.32
CA VAL A 150 4.34 7.94 11.16
C VAL A 150 3.12 8.79 10.88
N LEU A 151 1.92 8.20 10.92
CA LEU A 151 0.66 8.91 10.76
C LEU A 151 0.51 9.99 11.83
N GLY A 152 0.71 9.68 13.11
CA GLY A 152 0.62 10.65 14.20
C GLY A 152 1.57 11.83 14.03
N LYS A 153 2.80 11.59 13.56
CA LYS A 153 3.77 12.65 13.24
C LYS A 153 3.33 13.51 12.06
N LEU A 154 2.76 12.91 11.02
CA LEU A 154 2.26 13.63 9.84
C LEU A 154 1.05 14.49 10.17
N VAL A 155 0.07 13.97 10.92
CA VAL A 155 -1.10 14.73 11.35
C VAL A 155 -0.68 15.96 12.17
N ARG A 156 0.27 15.82 13.10
CA ARG A 156 0.79 16.95 13.90
C ARG A 156 1.50 18.01 13.07
N LYS A 157 2.24 17.59 12.04
CA LYS A 157 3.01 18.49 11.16
C LYS A 157 2.17 19.07 10.03
N SER A 158 1.05 18.43 9.69
CA SER A 158 0.19 18.87 8.60
C SER A 158 -0.38 20.26 8.92
N LYS A 159 -0.13 21.20 8.02
CA LYS A 159 -0.79 22.51 8.02
C LYS A 159 -2.21 22.41 7.50
N LYS A 160 -2.46 21.44 6.62
CA LYS A 160 -3.77 21.17 6.04
C LYS A 160 -4.61 20.43 7.07
N GLY A 161 -5.81 20.94 7.30
CA GLY A 161 -6.79 20.34 8.19
C GLY A 161 -7.51 19.14 7.56
N PHE A 162 -6.89 18.40 6.65
CA PHE A 162 -7.46 17.16 6.09
C PHE A 162 -6.36 16.27 5.50
N CYS A 163 -6.70 15.01 5.26
CA CYS A 163 -5.89 14.08 4.47
C CYS A 163 -6.78 13.26 3.54
N TYR A 164 -6.19 12.74 2.47
CA TYR A 164 -6.89 11.90 1.52
C TYR A 164 -6.86 10.44 1.95
N CYS A 165 -8.00 9.78 1.91
CA CYS A 165 -8.11 8.34 2.14
C CYS A 165 -9.18 7.78 1.22
N PHE A 166 -8.86 6.70 0.52
CA PHE A 166 -9.81 6.06 -0.37
C PHE A 166 -10.87 5.30 0.44
N TYR A 167 -12.15 5.51 0.11
CA TYR A 167 -13.25 4.65 0.54
C TYR A 167 -14.41 4.69 -0.45
N HIS A 168 -15.20 3.62 -0.48
CA HIS A 168 -16.28 3.49 -1.46
C HIS A 168 -17.54 4.22 -0.99
N GLU A 169 -17.99 5.17 -1.82
CA GLU A 169 -19.31 5.77 -1.74
C GLU A 169 -20.11 5.40 -2.99
N TYR A 170 -21.33 4.91 -2.79
CA TYR A 170 -22.25 4.61 -3.88
C TYR A 170 -23.24 5.78 -4.05
N PRO A 171 -23.39 6.33 -5.27
CA PRO A 171 -24.35 7.40 -5.54
C PRO A 171 -25.76 6.81 -5.61
N THR A 172 -26.43 6.69 -4.46
CA THR A 172 -27.82 6.22 -4.38
C THR A 172 -28.75 7.38 -4.00
N GLY A 173 -29.33 8.04 -5.02
CA GLY A 173 -30.30 9.12 -4.82
C GLY A 173 -29.68 10.42 -4.30
N LYS A 174 -30.32 11.08 -3.34
CA LYS A 174 -29.93 12.43 -2.85
C LYS A 174 -28.73 12.45 -1.90
N LYS A 175 -28.35 11.32 -1.30
CA LYS A 175 -27.20 11.23 -0.39
C LYS A 175 -26.40 9.97 -0.72
N PRO A 176 -25.06 10.06 -0.83
CA PRO A 176 -24.24 8.88 -1.08
C PRO A 176 -24.36 7.90 0.08
N VAL A 177 -24.52 6.61 -0.24
CA VAL A 177 -24.48 5.53 0.75
C VAL A 177 -23.05 5.02 0.86
N ARG A 178 -22.54 5.02 2.09
CA ARG A 178 -21.20 4.54 2.42
C ARG A 178 -21.26 3.07 2.80
N SER A 179 -20.37 2.26 2.25
CA SER A 179 -20.12 0.92 2.80
C SER A 179 -19.44 1.08 4.16
N LYS A 180 -20.07 0.59 5.23
CA LYS A 180 -19.55 0.72 6.61
C LYS A 180 -18.83 -0.52 7.10
N GLU A 181 -18.83 -1.59 6.31
CA GLU A 181 -18.30 -2.90 6.68
C GLU A 181 -17.06 -3.27 5.85
N ASP A 182 -16.75 -2.50 4.81
CA ASP A 182 -15.57 -2.72 3.98
C ASP A 182 -14.24 -2.37 4.68
N HIS A 183 -13.15 -2.86 4.11
CA HIS A 183 -11.80 -2.62 4.63
C HIS A 183 -11.42 -1.13 4.59
N ASN A 184 -11.84 -0.40 3.55
CA ASN A 184 -11.55 1.02 3.39
C ASN A 184 -12.20 1.88 4.49
N TRP A 185 -13.40 1.52 4.93
CA TRP A 185 -14.07 2.18 6.04
C TRP A 185 -13.40 1.89 7.39
N LYS A 186 -12.98 0.64 7.62
CA LYS A 186 -12.17 0.28 8.81
C LYS A 186 -10.88 1.09 8.83
N PHE A 187 -10.19 1.19 7.70
CA PHE A 187 -8.99 1.99 7.55
C PHE A 187 -9.26 3.49 7.80
N THR A 188 -10.36 4.02 7.28
CA THR A 188 -10.77 5.41 7.52
C THR A 188 -10.98 5.69 9.02
N LYS A 189 -11.57 4.74 9.78
CA LYS A 189 -11.69 4.89 11.24
C LYS A 189 -10.33 4.93 11.94
N LEU A 190 -9.39 4.08 11.51
CA LEU A 190 -8.02 4.06 12.02
C LEU A 190 -7.31 5.40 11.77
N VAL A 191 -7.50 5.99 10.59
CA VAL A 191 -6.94 7.32 10.25
C VAL A 191 -7.61 8.45 11.05
N ARG A 192 -8.93 8.36 11.29
CA ARG A 192 -9.69 9.36 12.04
C ARG A 192 -9.34 9.39 13.53
N GLN A 193 -8.92 8.29 14.14
CA GLN A 193 -8.61 8.25 15.57
C GLN A 193 -7.51 9.26 15.97
N PRO A 194 -6.30 9.25 15.35
CA PRO A 194 -5.28 10.27 15.59
C PRO A 194 -5.74 11.68 15.22
N ALA A 195 -6.51 11.82 14.14
CA ALA A 195 -7.00 13.10 13.66
C ALA A 195 -7.99 13.78 14.63
N HIS A 196 -8.89 12.99 15.22
CA HIS A 196 -9.89 13.45 16.17
C HIS A 196 -9.25 13.84 17.50
N GLN A 197 -8.28 13.06 17.98
CA GLN A 197 -7.49 13.39 19.18
C GLN A 197 -6.73 14.72 19.02
N LEU A 198 -6.39 15.10 17.79
CA LEU A 198 -5.68 16.33 17.47
C LEU A 198 -6.60 17.46 16.97
N GLY A 199 -7.92 17.24 16.91
CA GLY A 199 -8.93 18.22 16.50
C GLY A 199 -8.78 18.72 15.06
N LYS A 200 -8.11 17.97 14.18
CA LYS A 200 -7.48 18.57 12.99
C LYS A 200 -7.80 18.01 11.62
N LEU A 201 -8.53 16.90 11.43
CA LEU A 201 -8.74 16.40 10.06
C LEU A 201 -10.13 15.79 9.79
N PRO A 202 -10.98 16.41 8.96
CA PRO A 202 -11.83 15.68 8.02
C PRO A 202 -10.99 14.80 7.10
N VAL A 203 -11.45 13.58 6.86
CA VAL A 203 -10.91 12.69 5.82
C VAL A 203 -11.66 13.01 4.53
N VAL A 204 -10.93 13.39 3.49
CA VAL A 204 -11.47 13.77 2.17
C VAL A 204 -11.21 12.63 1.19
N ILE A 205 -12.18 12.38 0.30
CA ILE A 205 -12.05 11.43 -0.81
C ILE A 205 -11.35 12.12 -1.97
#